data_AF-A0AAU9QY39-F1
#
_entry.id   AF-A0AAU9QY39-F1
#
_cell.length_a   1.000
_cell.length_b   1.000
_cell.length_c   1.000
_cell.angle_alpha   90.00
_cell.angle_beta   90.00
_cell.angle_gamma   90.00
#
_symmetry.space_group_name_H-M   'P 1'
#
loop_
_entity.id
_entity.type
_entity.pdbx_description
1 polymer ?
#
loop_
_entity_poly.entity_id
_entity_poly.type
_entity_poly.pdbx_seq_one_letter_code
_entity_poly.pdbx_strand_id
1 'polypeptide(L)'
;MQQLKFGKIKNYKDDRGFGFIFSECKFIHYVIMGSKEVFFHIKQAKQFESVLKTTTLQEDLCFWFTTEITPKGEAVKQMWSKLSEIPQDIREGNADFINQVAENIKLYEVAKAEKHAHEAVLQEALRKARETRDSELNALIVAARSQGFSTSGQLSAWIRANKLWTKYPTLTGDLTMHDGEESWSFGAAIDPQYYKLVCQALDLHNARSSARAGAFRSYASMGS
;
A
#
# COMPACT_ATOMS: atom_id res chain seq x y z
N MET A 1 17.92 -22.01 34.99
CA MET A 1 18.13 -21.74 33.55
C MET A 1 17.32 -20.51 33.18
N GLN A 2 17.93 -19.49 32.56
CA GLN A 2 17.17 -18.31 32.14
C GLN A 2 16.38 -18.66 30.88
N GLN A 3 15.05 -18.46 30.91
CA GLN A 3 14.20 -18.75 29.77
C GLN A 3 14.34 -17.63 28.74
N LEU A 4 14.79 -17.99 27.53
CA LEU A 4 14.90 -17.08 26.41
C LEU A 4 13.53 -16.91 25.74
N LYS A 5 13.24 -15.69 25.29
CA LYS A 5 12.04 -15.34 24.53
C LYS A 5 12.42 -14.58 23.27
N PHE A 6 11.52 -14.59 22.29
CA PHE A 6 11.62 -13.79 21.07
C PHE A 6 10.36 -12.98 20.90
N GLY A 7 10.50 -11.69 20.59
CA GLY A 7 9.36 -10.78 20.64
C GLY A 7 9.45 -9.60 19.69
N LYS A 8 8.28 -9.14 19.27
CA LYS A 8 8.10 -7.90 18.50
C LYS A 8 7.76 -6.74 19.42
N ILE A 9 8.38 -5.58 19.23
CA ILE A 9 8.02 -4.35 19.93
C ILE A 9 6.58 -3.98 19.59
N LYS A 10 5.74 -3.83 20.63
CA LYS A 10 4.38 -3.32 20.51
C LYS A 10 4.39 -1.81 20.41
N ASN A 11 5.11 -1.16 21.33
CA ASN A 11 5.28 0.28 21.36
C ASN A 11 6.50 0.68 22.21
N TYR A 12 6.95 1.91 21.99
CA TYR A 12 7.91 2.61 22.83
C TYR A 12 7.43 4.04 23.03
N LYS A 13 7.50 4.52 24.27
CA LYS A 13 7.07 5.87 24.66
C LYS A 13 8.30 6.68 25.03
N ASP A 14 8.81 7.43 24.05
CA ASP A 14 10.09 8.12 24.19
C ASP A 14 10.09 9.16 25.32
N ASP A 15 8.98 9.89 25.47
CA ASP A 15 8.75 10.86 26.54
C ASP A 15 8.88 10.28 27.95
N ARG A 16 8.69 8.96 28.10
CA ARG A 16 8.70 8.26 29.39
C ARG A 16 9.75 7.17 29.50
N GLY A 17 10.50 6.89 28.43
CA GLY A 17 11.59 5.91 28.43
C GLY A 17 11.14 4.47 28.73
N PHE A 18 9.96 4.05 28.32
CA PHE A 18 9.50 2.66 28.48
C PHE A 18 8.63 2.19 27.32
N GLY A 19 8.44 0.89 27.21
CA GLY A 19 7.57 0.29 26.21
C GLY A 19 7.10 -1.11 26.57
N PHE A 20 6.48 -1.75 25.58
CA PHE A 20 6.02 -3.12 25.67
C PHE A 20 6.53 -3.94 24.49
N ILE A 21 6.97 -5.15 24.77
CA ILE A 21 7.36 -6.17 23.78
C ILE A 21 6.40 -7.35 23.90
N PHE A 22 6.00 -7.94 22.78
CA PHE A 22 5.21 -9.16 22.78
C PHE A 22 6.11 -10.38 23.01
N SER A 23 5.83 -11.22 24.00
CA SER A 23 6.65 -12.40 24.31
C SER A 23 6.20 -13.71 23.68
N GLU A 24 4.96 -13.75 23.18
CA GLU A 24 4.36 -14.92 22.54
C GLU A 24 4.00 -14.53 21.11
N CYS A 25 4.98 -14.67 20.22
CA CYS A 25 4.83 -14.30 18.81
C CYS A 25 4.49 -15.52 17.96
N LYS A 26 3.46 -15.37 17.12
CA LYS A 26 3.12 -16.30 16.04
C LYS A 26 3.46 -15.66 14.71
N PHE A 27 4.12 -16.43 13.86
CA PHE A 27 4.43 -16.05 12.50
C PHE A 27 3.30 -16.55 11.61
N ILE A 28 2.53 -15.62 11.06
CA ILE A 28 1.41 -15.92 10.17
C ILE A 28 1.71 -15.27 8.83
N HIS A 29 2.26 -16.07 7.92
CA HIS A 29 2.71 -15.62 6.60
C HIS A 29 3.71 -14.46 6.74
N TYR A 30 3.39 -13.27 6.20
CA TYR A 30 4.22 -12.06 6.28
C TYR A 30 3.96 -11.17 7.52
N VAL A 31 3.29 -11.69 8.56
CA VAL A 31 2.94 -10.93 9.77
C VAL A 31 3.42 -11.65 11.04
N ILE A 32 3.95 -10.87 11.99
CA ILE A 32 4.24 -11.34 13.35
C ILE A 32 3.16 -10.83 14.30
N MET A 33 2.37 -11.76 14.84
CA MET A 33 1.29 -11.46 15.79
C MET A 33 1.73 -11.81 17.21
N GLY A 34 1.68 -10.84 18.12
CA GLY A 34 1.98 -11.03 19.53
C GLY A 34 0.71 -11.08 20.39
N SER A 35 0.68 -11.95 21.41
CA SER A 35 -0.46 -12.07 22.34
C SER A 35 -0.19 -11.59 23.76
N LYS A 36 1.04 -11.75 24.25
CA LYS A 36 1.40 -11.44 25.65
C LYS A 36 2.37 -10.27 25.72
N GLU A 37 2.03 -9.24 26.48
CA GLU A 37 2.87 -8.04 26.66
C GLU A 37 3.81 -8.17 27.85
N VAL A 38 5.06 -7.77 27.65
CA VAL A 38 6.08 -7.68 28.69
C VAL A 38 6.62 -6.26 28.72
N PHE A 39 6.70 -5.69 29.92
CA PHE A 39 7.19 -4.34 30.14
C PHE A 39 8.72 -4.27 29.95
N PHE A 40 9.22 -3.18 29.38
CA PHE A 40 10.64 -2.86 29.42
C PHE A 40 10.86 -1.36 29.67
N HIS A 41 11.94 -1.02 30.36
CA HIS A 41 12.42 0.36 30.48
C HIS A 41 13.60 0.56 29.51
N ILE A 42 13.84 1.80 29.08
CA ILE A 42 14.91 2.13 28.14
C ILE A 42 16.31 1.77 28.66
N LYS A 43 16.44 1.56 29.97
CA LYS A 43 17.71 1.14 30.60
C LYS A 43 18.12 -0.27 30.14
N GLN A 44 17.17 -1.17 29.92
CA GLN A 44 17.45 -2.52 29.43
C GLN A 44 17.67 -2.57 27.91
N ALA A 45 17.21 -1.55 27.19
CA ALA A 45 17.27 -1.46 25.73
C ALA A 45 18.07 -0.25 25.24
N LYS A 46 18.99 0.29 26.05
CA LYS A 46 19.64 1.59 25.80
C LYS A 46 20.38 1.63 24.46
N GLN A 47 21.02 0.52 24.10
CA GLN A 47 21.70 0.35 22.81
C GLN A 47 20.77 0.40 21.59
N PHE A 48 19.46 0.18 21.80
CA PHE A 48 18.43 0.21 20.77
C PHE A 48 17.58 1.47 20.80
N GLU A 49 17.91 2.46 21.65
CA GLU A 49 17.09 3.66 21.83
C GLU A 49 16.84 4.42 20.52
N SER A 50 17.88 4.59 19.70
CA SER A 50 17.73 5.27 18.40
C SER A 50 16.72 4.56 17.51
N VAL A 51 16.79 3.22 17.43
CA VAL A 51 15.89 2.42 16.59
C VAL A 51 14.47 2.47 17.15
N LEU A 52 14.32 2.33 18.47
CA LEU A 52 13.01 2.39 19.14
C LEU A 52 12.28 3.73 18.92
N LYS A 53 13.00 4.85 18.76
CA LYS A 53 12.41 6.17 18.49
C LYS A 53 11.98 6.34 17.03
N THR A 54 12.69 5.73 16.09
CA THR A 54 12.45 5.89 14.65
C THR A 54 11.52 4.83 14.07
N THR A 55 11.42 3.67 14.72
CA THR A 55 10.58 2.56 14.25
C THR A 55 9.12 2.98 14.17
N THR A 56 8.55 2.85 12.98
CA THR A 56 7.12 3.05 12.75
C THR A 56 6.36 1.75 13.07
N LEU A 57 5.04 1.84 13.29
CA LEU A 57 4.20 0.65 13.53
C LEU A 57 4.21 -0.36 12.36
N GLN A 58 4.69 0.04 11.17
CA GLN A 58 4.82 -0.81 9.99
C GLN A 58 6.09 -1.69 10.01
N GLU A 59 7.10 -1.32 10.79
CA GLU A 59 8.34 -2.09 10.89
C GLU A 59 8.25 -3.10 12.04
N ASP A 60 8.42 -4.38 11.70
CA ASP A 60 8.52 -5.45 12.67
C ASP A 60 9.90 -5.41 13.36
N LEU A 61 10.01 -4.62 14.43
CA LEU A 61 11.20 -4.59 15.25
C LEU A 61 11.16 -5.72 16.29
N CYS A 62 12.05 -6.70 16.15
CA CYS A 62 12.09 -7.88 17.00
C CYS A 62 13.40 -8.01 17.79
N PHE A 63 13.30 -8.61 18.98
CA PHE A 63 14.42 -8.86 19.88
C PHE A 63 14.33 -10.23 20.54
N TRP A 64 15.49 -10.78 20.85
CA TRP A 64 15.65 -11.83 21.84
C TRP A 64 15.74 -11.21 23.23
N PHE A 65 15.14 -11.82 24.24
CA PHE A 65 15.18 -11.27 25.59
C PHE A 65 14.94 -12.32 26.66
N THR A 66 15.36 -12.01 27.89
CA THR A 66 14.98 -12.73 29.10
C THR A 66 14.11 -11.85 29.97
N THR A 67 13.36 -12.48 30.90
CA THR A 67 12.48 -11.77 31.82
C THR A 67 12.86 -11.96 33.28
N GLU A 68 12.38 -11.05 34.11
CA GLU A 68 12.40 -11.14 35.56
C GLU A 68 11.01 -10.80 36.13
N ILE A 69 10.72 -11.31 37.32
CA ILE A 69 9.50 -10.95 38.05
C ILE A 69 9.81 -9.76 38.95
N THR A 70 9.06 -8.68 38.76
CA THR A 70 9.13 -7.47 39.58
C THR A 70 7.83 -7.32 40.37
N PRO A 71 7.75 -6.40 41.35
CA PRO A 71 6.48 -6.06 41.99
C PRO A 71 5.39 -5.58 41.03
N LYS A 72 5.77 -5.14 39.81
CA LYS A 72 4.86 -4.70 38.74
C LYS A 72 4.54 -5.79 37.71
N GLY A 73 4.95 -7.03 37.98
CA GLY A 73 4.81 -8.17 37.08
C GLY A 73 6.07 -8.46 36.28
N GLU A 74 5.89 -9.20 35.18
CA GLU A 74 6.96 -9.65 34.31
C GLU A 74 7.57 -8.48 33.51
N ALA A 75 8.88 -8.31 33.60
CA ALA A 75 9.63 -7.27 32.90
C ALA A 75 10.84 -7.85 32.16
N VAL A 76 11.28 -7.17 31.10
CA VAL A 76 12.52 -7.50 30.40
C VAL A 76 13.71 -7.27 31.33
N LYS A 77 14.58 -8.26 31.41
CA LYS A 77 15.85 -8.20 32.16
C LYS A 77 17.03 -7.88 31.26
N GLN A 78 17.16 -8.61 30.14
CA GLN A 78 18.20 -8.44 29.13
C GLN A 78 17.60 -8.57 27.73
N MET A 79 18.18 -7.89 26.74
CA MET A 79 17.67 -7.81 25.37
C MET A 79 18.81 -7.80 24.35
N TRP A 80 18.62 -8.51 23.24
CA TRP A 80 19.60 -8.67 22.16
C TRP A 80 18.94 -8.62 20.80
N SER A 81 19.64 -8.05 19.82
CA SER A 81 19.17 -7.99 18.44
C SER A 81 19.60 -9.20 17.63
N LYS A 82 20.72 -9.83 18.00
CA LYS A 82 21.30 -10.96 17.28
C LYS A 82 21.49 -12.16 18.20
N LEU A 83 21.30 -13.35 17.64
CA LEU A 83 21.59 -14.61 18.33
C LEU A 83 23.04 -14.71 18.82
N SER A 84 24.00 -14.13 18.10
CA SER A 84 25.42 -14.14 18.48
C SER A 84 25.74 -13.31 19.73
N GLU A 85 24.85 -12.40 20.12
CA GLU A 85 25.02 -11.53 21.29
C GLU A 85 24.52 -12.19 22.58
N ILE A 86 23.76 -13.28 22.45
CA ILE A 86 23.16 -14.00 23.57
C ILE A 86 24.25 -14.83 24.29
N PRO A 87 24.37 -14.72 25.62
CA PRO A 87 25.28 -15.54 26.41
C PRO A 87 25.18 -17.04 26.09
N GLN A 88 26.33 -17.73 26.04
CA GLN A 88 26.42 -19.13 25.63
C GLN A 88 25.56 -20.06 26.50
N ASP A 89 25.57 -19.87 27.82
CA ASP A 89 24.78 -20.63 28.78
C ASP A 89 23.26 -20.50 28.52
N ILE A 90 22.81 -19.30 28.12
CA ILE A 90 21.41 -19.08 27.74
C ILE A 90 21.12 -19.76 26.40
N ARG A 91 22.03 -19.68 25.42
CA ARG A 91 21.81 -20.32 24.11
C ARG A 91 21.71 -21.83 24.21
N GLU A 92 22.64 -22.46 24.92
CA GLU A 92 22.67 -23.91 25.10
C GLU A 92 21.40 -24.41 25.81
N GLY A 93 20.94 -23.68 26.84
CA GLY A 93 19.70 -24.00 27.55
C GLY A 93 18.41 -23.75 26.75
N ASN A 94 18.47 -23.13 25.57
CA ASN A 94 17.30 -22.76 24.76
C ASN A 94 17.45 -23.17 23.28
N ALA A 95 18.29 -24.15 22.95
CA ALA A 95 18.65 -24.50 21.58
C ALA A 95 17.43 -24.85 20.69
N ASP A 96 16.50 -25.66 21.18
CA ASP A 96 15.31 -26.06 20.43
C ASP A 96 14.41 -24.87 20.11
N PHE A 97 14.21 -23.97 21.09
CA PHE A 97 13.45 -22.74 20.91
C PHE A 97 14.11 -21.81 19.89
N ILE A 98 15.44 -21.67 19.96
CA ILE A 98 16.22 -20.87 19.02
C ILE A 98 16.05 -21.42 17.60
N ASN A 99 16.18 -22.73 17.41
CA ASN A 99 16.03 -23.38 16.11
C ASN A 99 14.63 -23.17 15.54
N GLN A 100 13.60 -23.36 16.35
CA GLN A 100 12.20 -23.16 15.94
C GLN A 100 11.92 -21.72 15.51
N VAL A 101 12.40 -20.73 16.29
CA VAL A 101 12.22 -19.31 15.95
C VAL A 101 13.04 -18.94 14.73
N ALA A 102 14.26 -19.46 14.57
CA ALA A 102 15.09 -19.21 13.40
C ALA A 102 14.46 -19.74 12.11
N GLU A 103 13.82 -20.90 12.15
CA GLU A 103 13.05 -21.44 11.01
C GLU A 103 11.84 -20.54 10.69
N ASN A 104 11.10 -20.13 11.71
CA ASN A 104 9.95 -19.24 11.52
C ASN A 104 10.35 -17.87 10.94
N ILE A 105 11.49 -17.31 11.36
CA ILE A 105 12.03 -16.06 10.80
C ILE A 105 12.34 -16.23 9.31
N LYS A 106 12.99 -17.33 8.91
CA LYS A 106 13.28 -17.60 7.49
C LYS A 106 12.01 -17.65 6.65
N LEU A 107 10.99 -18.38 7.10
CA LEU A 107 9.71 -18.47 6.39
C LEU A 107 9.01 -17.11 6.28
N TYR A 108 9.04 -16.33 7.36
CA TYR A 108 8.48 -14.98 7.39
C TYR A 108 9.20 -14.02 6.45
N GLU A 109 10.54 -14.05 6.41
CA GLU A 109 11.34 -13.18 5.53
C GLU A 109 11.07 -13.47 4.05
N VAL A 110 10.96 -14.75 3.66
CA VAL A 110 10.57 -15.17 2.31
C VAL A 110 9.18 -14.64 1.96
N ALA A 111 8.19 -14.92 2.82
CA ALA A 111 6.82 -14.46 2.63
C ALA A 111 6.71 -12.93 2.52
N LYS A 112 7.47 -12.20 3.32
CA LYS A 112 7.50 -10.74 3.30
C LYS A 112 8.13 -10.20 2.02
N ALA A 113 9.22 -10.82 1.55
CA ALA A 113 9.85 -10.46 0.29
C ALA A 113 8.92 -10.69 -0.91
N GLU A 114 8.21 -11.82 -0.95
CA GLU A 114 7.22 -12.13 -1.98
C GLU A 114 6.09 -11.09 -2.03
N LYS A 115 5.55 -10.72 -0.86
CA LYS A 115 4.54 -9.67 -0.75
C LYS A 115 5.05 -8.34 -1.32
N HIS A 116 6.24 -7.90 -0.89
CA HIS A 116 6.81 -6.64 -1.38
C HIS A 116 7.09 -6.67 -2.89
N ALA A 117 7.55 -7.80 -3.42
CA ALA A 117 7.72 -7.97 -4.86
C ALA A 117 6.39 -7.85 -5.61
N HIS A 118 5.32 -8.49 -5.11
CA HIS A 118 3.99 -8.38 -5.70
C HIS A 118 3.44 -6.95 -5.65
N GLU A 119 3.56 -6.28 -4.51
CA GLU A 119 3.17 -4.88 -4.34
C GLU A 119 3.95 -3.95 -5.28
N ALA A 120 5.26 -4.17 -5.44
CA ALA A 120 6.10 -3.38 -6.36
C ALA A 120 5.67 -3.57 -7.82
N VAL A 121 5.38 -4.79 -8.25
CA VAL A 121 4.86 -5.08 -9.60
C VAL A 121 3.51 -4.38 -9.83
N LEU A 122 2.61 -4.42 -8.86
CA LEU A 122 1.32 -3.75 -8.94
C LEU A 122 1.48 -2.22 -9.01
N GLN A 123 2.32 -1.63 -8.16
CA GLN A 123 2.60 -0.19 -8.16
C GLN A 123 3.18 0.26 -9.50
N GLU A 124 4.12 -0.51 -10.05
CA GLU A 124 4.71 -0.22 -11.36
C GLU A 124 3.68 -0.32 -12.50
N ALA A 125 2.81 -1.33 -12.46
CA ALA A 125 1.71 -1.46 -13.42
C ALA A 125 0.73 -0.28 -13.33
N LEU A 126 0.36 0.14 -12.12
CA LEU A 126 -0.48 1.31 -11.88
C LEU A 126 0.18 2.60 -12.36
N ARG A 127 1.48 2.78 -12.10
CA ARG A 127 2.27 3.92 -12.58
C ARG A 127 2.25 3.98 -14.11
N LYS A 128 2.58 2.88 -14.80
CA LYS A 128 2.53 2.80 -16.27
C LYS A 128 1.14 3.08 -16.82
N ALA A 129 0.09 2.49 -16.23
CA ALA A 129 -1.28 2.71 -16.66
C ALA A 129 -1.74 4.17 -16.47
N ARG A 130 -1.21 4.86 -15.46
CA ARG A 130 -1.43 6.30 -15.26
C ARG A 130 -0.67 7.11 -16.31
N GLU A 131 0.61 6.82 -16.53
CA GLU A 131 1.44 7.51 -17.52
C GLU A 131 0.88 7.41 -18.94
N THR A 132 0.40 6.23 -19.35
CA THR A 132 -0.27 6.05 -20.63
C THR A 132 -1.52 6.93 -20.72
N ARG A 133 -2.36 6.96 -19.68
CA ARG A 133 -3.56 7.82 -19.65
C ARG A 133 -3.23 9.30 -19.70
N ASP A 134 -2.25 9.75 -18.91
CA ASP A 134 -1.82 11.16 -18.88
C ASP A 134 -1.23 11.58 -20.24
N SER A 135 -0.49 10.68 -20.91
CA SER A 135 0.02 10.88 -22.26
C SER A 135 -1.10 10.98 -23.29
N GLU A 136 -2.09 10.08 -23.26
CA GLU A 136 -3.27 10.14 -24.13
C GLU A 136 -4.07 11.44 -23.91
N LEU A 137 -4.20 11.89 -22.66
CA LEU A 137 -4.95 13.10 -22.31
C LEU A 137 -4.29 14.33 -22.91
N ASN A 138 -2.97 14.45 -22.71
CA ASN A 138 -2.19 15.54 -23.28
C ASN A 138 -2.24 15.53 -24.81
N ALA A 139 -2.09 14.36 -25.44
CA ALA A 139 -2.19 14.22 -26.89
C ALA A 139 -3.58 14.61 -27.43
N LEU A 140 -4.65 14.21 -26.72
CA LEU A 140 -6.02 14.59 -27.05
C LEU A 140 -6.23 16.11 -26.93
N ILE A 141 -5.79 16.73 -25.84
CA ILE A 141 -5.91 18.19 -25.64
C ILE A 141 -5.16 18.94 -26.74
N VAL A 142 -3.90 18.57 -27.04
CA VAL A 142 -3.11 19.20 -28.10
C VAL A 142 -3.80 19.07 -29.46
N ALA A 143 -4.27 17.86 -29.80
CA ALA A 143 -4.97 17.62 -31.04
C ALA A 143 -6.27 18.44 -31.13
N ALA A 144 -7.08 18.47 -30.06
CA ALA A 144 -8.33 19.21 -30.02
C ALA A 144 -8.12 20.74 -30.07
N ARG A 145 -7.05 21.28 -29.46
CA ARG A 145 -6.70 22.71 -29.55
C ARG A 145 -6.50 23.16 -30.99
N SER A 146 -5.88 22.32 -31.82
CA SER A 146 -5.65 22.63 -33.24
C SER A 146 -6.94 22.77 -34.06
N GLN A 147 -8.07 22.28 -33.54
CA GLN A 147 -9.35 22.28 -34.24
C GLN A 147 -10.22 23.51 -33.89
N GLY A 148 -9.88 24.27 -32.83
CA GLY A 148 -10.56 25.51 -32.48
C GLY A 148 -12.02 25.34 -32.02
N PHE A 149 -12.35 24.25 -31.32
CA PHE A 149 -13.71 24.02 -30.82
C PHE A 149 -14.16 25.09 -29.82
N SER A 150 -15.44 25.46 -29.85
CA SER A 150 -16.07 26.38 -28.88
C SER A 150 -17.07 25.67 -27.97
N THR A 151 -17.51 24.46 -28.32
CA THR A 151 -18.46 23.68 -27.53
C THR A 151 -18.02 22.23 -27.35
N SER A 152 -18.45 21.63 -26.24
CA SER A 152 -18.16 20.23 -25.93
C SER A 152 -18.87 19.23 -26.86
N GLY A 153 -19.94 19.67 -27.52
CA GLY A 153 -20.61 18.92 -28.60
C GLY A 153 -19.75 18.78 -29.87
N GLN A 154 -19.01 19.82 -30.25
CA GLN A 154 -18.08 19.77 -31.40
C GLN A 154 -16.94 18.78 -31.14
N LEU A 155 -16.38 18.81 -29.93
CA LEU A 155 -15.37 17.85 -29.50
C LEU A 155 -15.90 16.40 -29.61
N SER A 156 -17.10 16.14 -29.08
CA SER A 156 -17.75 14.82 -29.11
C SER A 156 -18.06 14.34 -30.54
N ALA A 157 -18.43 15.24 -31.44
CA ALA A 157 -18.64 14.92 -32.85
C ALA A 157 -17.32 14.56 -33.54
N TRP A 158 -16.26 15.35 -33.29
CA TRP A 158 -14.93 15.14 -33.87
C TRP A 158 -14.28 13.82 -33.44
N ILE A 159 -14.40 13.46 -32.16
CA ILE A 159 -13.91 12.17 -31.63
C ILE A 159 -14.51 10.99 -32.38
N ARG A 160 -15.83 11.05 -32.62
CA ARG A 160 -16.53 9.98 -33.32
C ARG A 160 -16.19 9.93 -34.80
N ALA A 161 -16.16 11.09 -35.47
CA ALA A 161 -15.82 11.19 -36.88
C ALA A 161 -14.41 10.66 -37.20
N ASN A 162 -13.44 10.91 -36.30
CA ASN A 162 -12.05 10.52 -36.49
C ASN A 162 -11.69 9.19 -35.83
N LYS A 163 -12.67 8.48 -35.27
CA LYS A 163 -12.48 7.19 -34.58
C LYS A 163 -11.39 7.23 -33.51
N LEU A 164 -11.30 8.33 -32.76
CA LEU A 164 -10.17 8.57 -31.85
C LEU A 164 -10.10 7.60 -30.68
N TRP A 165 -11.11 6.74 -30.51
CA TRP A 165 -11.05 5.65 -29.56
C TRP A 165 -9.97 4.61 -29.86
N THR A 166 -9.55 4.48 -31.12
CA THR A 166 -8.40 3.64 -31.49
C THR A 166 -7.06 4.28 -31.11
N LYS A 167 -7.02 5.61 -31.00
CA LYS A 167 -5.83 6.39 -30.67
C LYS A 167 -5.69 6.64 -29.16
N TYR A 168 -6.82 6.73 -28.46
CA TYR A 168 -6.89 6.99 -27.03
C TYR A 168 -7.74 5.92 -26.30
N PRO A 169 -7.38 4.62 -26.40
CA PRO A 169 -8.18 3.53 -25.88
C PRO A 169 -8.27 3.50 -24.35
N THR A 170 -7.37 4.18 -23.63
CA THR A 170 -7.44 4.27 -22.16
C THR A 170 -8.37 5.37 -21.67
N LEU A 171 -8.61 6.38 -22.51
CA LEU A 171 -9.54 7.48 -22.22
C LEU A 171 -10.94 7.26 -22.78
N THR A 172 -11.07 6.39 -23.77
CA THR A 172 -12.33 6.17 -24.49
C THR A 172 -12.91 4.80 -24.23
N GLY A 173 -14.23 4.69 -24.34
CA GLY A 173 -14.92 3.46 -24.01
C GLY A 173 -16.43 3.56 -24.12
N ASP A 174 -17.10 2.58 -23.53
CA ASP A 174 -18.54 2.54 -23.43
C ASP A 174 -18.99 3.23 -22.14
N LEU A 175 -19.90 4.19 -22.28
CA LEU A 175 -20.50 4.94 -21.17
C LEU A 175 -21.99 4.66 -21.10
N THR A 176 -22.49 4.23 -19.95
CA THR A 176 -23.93 4.21 -19.71
C THR A 176 -24.42 5.63 -19.51
N MET A 177 -25.45 6.03 -20.24
CA MET A 177 -26.12 7.32 -20.12
C MET A 177 -27.53 7.10 -19.56
N HIS A 178 -28.00 8.05 -18.75
CA HIS A 178 -29.33 8.03 -18.15
C HIS A 178 -30.07 9.34 -18.43
N ASP A 179 -31.35 9.25 -18.82
CA ASP A 179 -32.27 10.40 -18.87
C ASP A 179 -33.65 9.96 -18.38
N GLY A 180 -34.01 10.37 -17.16
CA GLY A 180 -35.20 9.86 -16.48
C GLY A 180 -35.12 8.33 -16.26
N GLU A 181 -36.10 7.59 -16.80
CA GLU A 181 -36.16 6.13 -16.74
C GLU A 181 -35.38 5.45 -17.88
N GLU A 182 -34.94 6.21 -18.88
CA GLU A 182 -34.21 5.68 -20.03
C GLU A 182 -32.72 5.53 -19.73
N SER A 183 -32.14 4.41 -20.18
CA SER A 183 -30.70 4.16 -20.08
C SER A 183 -30.18 3.53 -21.37
N TRP A 184 -29.07 4.03 -21.90
CA TRP A 184 -28.44 3.48 -23.11
C TRP A 184 -26.92 3.46 -23.00
N SER A 185 -26.27 2.60 -23.79
CA SER A 185 -24.82 2.61 -23.93
C SER A 185 -24.40 3.61 -25.01
N PHE A 186 -23.51 4.52 -24.66
CA PHE A 186 -22.87 5.48 -25.53
C PHE A 186 -21.43 5.02 -25.81
N GLY A 187 -21.23 4.42 -26.99
CA GLY A 187 -19.90 4.00 -27.43
C GLY A 187 -19.01 5.18 -27.83
N ALA A 188 -17.70 4.98 -27.72
CA ALA A 188 -16.67 5.98 -27.96
C ALA A 188 -16.79 7.26 -27.11
N ALA A 189 -17.34 7.12 -25.90
CA ALA A 189 -17.34 8.16 -24.90
C ALA A 189 -15.92 8.42 -24.42
N ILE A 190 -15.61 9.66 -24.02
CA ILE A 190 -14.47 9.91 -23.12
C ILE A 190 -14.95 9.63 -21.69
N ASP A 191 -14.10 9.00 -20.88
CA ASP A 191 -14.29 8.87 -19.44
C ASP A 191 -14.75 10.21 -18.83
N PRO A 192 -15.89 10.26 -18.11
CA PRO A 192 -16.46 11.51 -17.59
C PRO A 192 -15.49 12.37 -16.78
N GLN A 193 -14.57 11.75 -16.03
CA GLN A 193 -13.55 12.49 -15.27
C GLN A 193 -12.59 13.22 -16.22
N TYR A 194 -12.12 12.53 -17.26
CA TYR A 194 -11.18 13.10 -18.23
C TYR A 194 -11.87 14.05 -19.21
N TYR A 195 -13.13 13.80 -19.57
CA TYR A 195 -13.94 14.71 -20.37
C TYR A 195 -14.02 16.10 -19.71
N LYS A 196 -14.22 16.16 -18.39
CA LYS A 196 -14.19 17.41 -17.63
C LYS A 196 -12.84 18.12 -17.75
N LEU A 197 -11.74 17.39 -17.62
CA LEU A 197 -10.38 17.96 -17.74
C LEU A 197 -10.13 18.51 -19.15
N VAL A 198 -10.55 17.78 -20.19
CA VAL A 198 -10.43 18.23 -21.59
C VAL A 198 -11.25 19.50 -21.81
N CYS A 199 -12.51 19.52 -21.39
CA CYS A 199 -13.36 20.71 -21.51
C CYS A 199 -12.77 21.92 -20.77
N GLN A 200 -12.21 21.73 -19.57
CA GLN A 200 -11.53 22.79 -18.83
C GLN A 200 -10.25 23.28 -19.55
N ALA A 201 -9.44 22.37 -20.08
CA ALA A 201 -8.19 22.72 -20.77
C ALA A 201 -8.39 23.40 -22.13
N LEU A 202 -9.59 23.28 -22.69
CA LEU A 202 -10.01 23.84 -23.98
C LEU A 202 -11.00 25.01 -23.85
N ASP A 203 -11.37 25.39 -22.62
CA ASP A 203 -12.38 26.40 -22.32
C ASP A 203 -13.73 26.15 -23.04
N LEU A 204 -14.17 24.88 -23.05
CA LEU A 204 -15.41 24.48 -23.72
C LEU A 204 -16.62 24.66 -22.80
N HIS A 205 -17.67 25.24 -23.34
CA HIS A 205 -18.96 25.34 -22.67
C HIS A 205 -19.86 24.14 -22.99
N ASN A 206 -20.69 23.76 -22.02
CA ASN A 206 -21.66 22.68 -22.18
C ASN A 206 -22.92 23.16 -22.89
N ALA A 207 -23.37 22.38 -23.87
CA ALA A 207 -24.76 22.42 -24.32
C ALA A 207 -25.63 21.81 -23.21
N ARG A 208 -26.50 22.61 -22.59
CA ARG A 208 -27.36 22.21 -21.46
C ARG A 208 -28.14 20.93 -21.81
N SER A 209 -27.79 19.81 -21.19
CA SER A 209 -28.49 18.51 -21.32
C SER A 209 -28.86 18.00 -19.92
N SER A 210 -30.04 17.39 -19.79
CA SER A 210 -30.52 16.71 -18.58
C SER A 210 -29.87 15.35 -18.36
N ALA A 211 -29.23 14.78 -19.39
CA ALA A 211 -28.68 13.44 -19.37
C ALA A 211 -27.49 13.32 -18.41
N ARG A 212 -27.41 12.20 -17.70
CA ARG A 212 -26.40 11.92 -16.68
C ARG A 212 -25.50 10.76 -17.09
N ALA A 213 -24.20 10.94 -16.91
CA ALA A 213 -23.21 9.89 -17.09
C ALA A 213 -23.29 8.87 -15.94
N GLY A 214 -23.31 7.58 -16.30
CA GLY A 214 -23.29 6.43 -15.42
C GLY A 214 -21.97 5.67 -15.47
N ALA A 215 -22.02 4.34 -15.52
CA ALA A 215 -20.83 3.50 -15.54
C ALA A 215 -20.02 3.67 -16.84
N PHE A 216 -18.69 3.70 -16.71
CA PHE A 216 -17.76 3.80 -17.84
C PHE A 216 -16.81 2.59 -17.87
N ARG A 217 -16.53 2.07 -19.07
CA ARG A 217 -15.52 1.02 -19.29
C ARG A 217 -14.66 1.36 -20.49
N SER A 218 -13.35 1.52 -20.29
CA SER A 218 -12.41 1.87 -21.37
C SER A 218 -12.21 0.71 -22.36
N TYR A 219 -11.93 1.02 -23.63
CA TYR A 219 -11.61 0.02 -24.65
C TYR A 219 -10.32 -0.74 -24.32
N ALA A 220 -9.33 -0.07 -23.74
CA ALA A 220 -8.12 -0.73 -23.25
C ALA A 220 -8.42 -1.83 -22.21
N SER A 221 -9.45 -1.65 -21.37
CA SER A 221 -9.87 -2.64 -20.36
C SER A 221 -10.77 -3.76 -20.89
N MET A 222 -11.24 -3.65 -22.14
CA MET A 222 -12.12 -4.65 -22.77
C MET A 222 -11.36 -5.70 -23.59
N GLY A 223 -10.07 -5.50 -23.84
CA GLY A 223 -9.31 -6.30 -24.78
C GLY A 223 -9.74 -5.95 -26.21
N SER A 224 -8.81 -5.37 -26.97
CA SER A 224 -8.92 -5.30 -28.43
C SER A 224 -7.97 -6.31 -29.03
#